data_AF-A0A4Y2DE96-F1
#
_entry.id   AF-A0A4Y2DE96-F1
#
_cell.length_a   1.000
_cell.length_b   1.000
_cell.length_c   1.000
_cell.angle_alpha   90.00
_cell.angle_beta   90.00
_cell.angle_gamma   90.00
#
_symmetry.space_group_name_H-M   'P 1'
#
loop_
_entity.id
_entity.type
_entity.pdbx_description
1 polymer ?
#
loop_
_entity_poly.entity_id
_entity_poly.type
_entity_poly.pdbx_seq_one_letter_code
_entity_poly.pdbx_strand_id
1 'polypeptide(L)'
;MAETRHSLLLQIQERNKNVENLKGDNDSSVKTNAYYDKKKSGKLSFRKGEIVAVRRNPKATGESTKTQPRYRGPMVVTEILPSDTYRISQLEPSNDRPYPTIAHVSQLKAWKCWNEDDENSSTNSDDEPEMQRPKRTVGKPVLMEHLCRADGTF
;
A
#
# COMPACT_ATOMS: atom_id res chain seq x y z
N MET A 1 -67.55 16.38 -3.01
CA MET A 1 -66.34 16.73 -2.22
C MET A 1 -65.64 15.55 -1.54
N ALA A 2 -66.13 14.30 -1.65
CA ALA A 2 -65.46 13.13 -1.05
C ALA A 2 -64.37 12.51 -1.95
N GLU A 3 -64.51 12.63 -3.27
CA GLU A 3 -63.64 11.99 -4.27
C GLU A 3 -62.21 12.56 -4.29
N THR A 4 -62.03 13.85 -3.99
CA THR A 4 -60.71 14.51 -3.95
C THR A 4 -59.85 14.03 -2.78
N ARG A 5 -60.46 13.80 -1.61
CA ARG A 5 -59.75 13.25 -0.44
C ARG A 5 -59.34 11.79 -0.66
N HIS A 6 -60.20 11.01 -1.32
CA HIS A 6 -59.90 9.62 -1.66
C HIS A 6 -58.74 9.52 -2.67
N SER A 7 -58.74 10.37 -3.70
CA SER A 7 -57.64 10.45 -4.68
C SER A 7 -56.30 10.84 -4.04
N LEU A 8 -56.31 11.81 -3.12
CA LEU A 8 -55.09 12.24 -2.41
C LEU A 8 -54.50 11.12 -1.54
N LEU A 9 -55.34 10.36 -0.85
CA LEU A 9 -54.90 9.24 -0.02
C LEU A 9 -54.24 8.14 -0.86
N LEU A 10 -54.82 7.80 -2.03
CA LEU A 10 -54.23 6.83 -2.96
C LEU A 10 -52.84 7.28 -3.41
N GLN A 11 -52.69 8.55 -3.80
CA GLN A 11 -51.40 9.10 -4.23
C GLN A 11 -50.33 9.07 -3.13
N ILE A 12 -50.72 9.31 -1.86
CA ILE A 12 -49.79 9.26 -0.73
C ILE A 12 -49.34 7.82 -0.47
N GLN A 13 -50.25 6.86 -0.49
CA GLN A 13 -49.92 5.44 -0.31
C GLN A 13 -48.98 4.95 -1.42
N GLU A 14 -49.22 5.35 -2.66
CA GLU A 14 -48.40 4.98 -3.81
C GLU A 14 -47.00 5.59 -3.74
N ARG A 15 -46.88 6.87 -3.35
CA ARG A 15 -45.56 7.49 -3.10
C ARG A 15 -44.80 6.81 -1.98
N ASN A 16 -45.47 6.47 -0.87
CA ASN A 16 -44.82 5.80 0.26
C ASN A 16 -44.29 4.41 -0.13
N LYS A 17 -45.05 3.65 -0.93
CA LYS A 17 -44.60 2.36 -1.45
C LYS A 17 -43.35 2.48 -2.33
N ASN A 18 -43.27 3.53 -3.15
CA ASN A 18 -42.11 3.79 -4.00
C ASN A 18 -40.87 4.21 -3.20
N VAL A 19 -41.03 5.00 -2.13
CA VAL A 19 -39.93 5.39 -1.23
C VAL A 19 -39.33 4.17 -0.52
N GLU A 20 -40.15 3.24 -0.03
CA GLU A 20 -39.66 2.02 0.63
C GLU A 20 -38.93 1.09 -0.34
N ASN A 21 -39.41 0.97 -1.59
CA ASN A 21 -38.74 0.18 -2.63
C ASN A 21 -37.34 0.75 -2.97
N LEU A 22 -37.22 2.08 -3.13
CA LEU A 22 -35.94 2.75 -3.41
C LEU A 22 -34.93 2.61 -2.25
N LYS A 23 -35.41 2.46 -1.02
CA LYS A 23 -34.57 2.24 0.16
C LYS A 23 -33.97 0.83 0.15
N GLY A 24 -34.75 -0.19 -0.25
CA GLY A 24 -34.29 -1.57 -0.37
C GLY A 24 -33.19 -1.77 -1.41
N ASP A 25 -33.28 -1.09 -2.55
CA ASP A 25 -32.28 -1.18 -3.63
C ASP A 25 -30.92 -0.63 -3.20
N ASN A 26 -30.91 0.52 -2.51
CA ASN A 26 -29.69 1.09 -1.95
C ASN A 26 -29.08 0.20 -0.86
N ASP A 27 -29.90 -0.39 0.00
CA ASP A 27 -29.45 -1.25 1.10
C ASP A 27 -28.75 -2.54 0.61
N SER A 28 -29.22 -3.08 -0.53
CA SER A 28 -28.58 -4.23 -1.18
C SER A 28 -27.18 -3.88 -1.72
N SER A 29 -27.02 -2.71 -2.34
CA SER A 29 -25.75 -2.22 -2.88
C SER A 29 -24.72 -1.91 -1.78
N VAL A 30 -25.18 -1.40 -0.63
CA VAL A 30 -24.32 -1.13 0.53
C VAL A 30 -23.79 -2.43 1.14
N LYS A 31 -24.64 -3.47 1.23
CA LYS A 31 -24.29 -4.79 1.80
C LYS A 31 -23.24 -5.53 0.98
N THR A 32 -23.28 -5.45 -0.35
CA THR A 32 -22.28 -6.11 -1.22
C THR A 32 -20.93 -5.40 -1.17
N ASN A 33 -20.90 -4.06 -1.12
CA ASN A 33 -19.66 -3.28 -1.02
C ASN A 33 -18.91 -3.52 0.30
N ALA A 34 -19.65 -3.73 1.40
CA ALA A 34 -19.05 -4.01 2.71
C ALA A 34 -18.19 -5.29 2.76
N TYR A 35 -18.46 -6.29 1.92
CA TYR A 35 -17.64 -7.52 1.85
C TYR A 35 -16.28 -7.27 1.19
N TYR A 36 -16.25 -6.44 0.13
CA TYR A 36 -15.03 -6.14 -0.62
C TYR A 36 -14.18 -5.06 0.04
N ASP A 37 -14.80 -4.08 0.69
CA ASP A 37 -14.07 -3.03 1.40
C ASP A 37 -13.32 -3.55 2.62
N LYS A 38 -13.80 -4.63 3.27
CA LYS A 38 -13.07 -5.33 4.34
C LYS A 38 -11.74 -5.95 3.87
N LYS A 39 -11.59 -6.23 2.58
CA LYS A 39 -10.35 -6.79 1.99
C LYS A 39 -9.39 -5.70 1.49
N LYS A 40 -9.79 -4.42 1.50
CA LYS A 40 -8.85 -3.35 1.22
C LYS A 40 -7.86 -3.25 2.37
N SER A 41 -6.60 -3.54 2.06
CA SER A 41 -5.48 -3.25 2.95
C SER A 41 -5.48 -1.77 3.31
N GLY A 42 -5.04 -1.44 4.53
CA GLY A 42 -4.86 -0.05 4.97
C GLY A 42 -4.09 0.78 3.95
N LYS A 43 -4.47 2.05 3.82
CA LYS A 43 -3.85 2.98 2.88
C LYS A 43 -2.37 3.13 3.22
N LEU A 44 -1.49 2.73 2.29
CA LEU A 44 -0.07 3.03 2.39
C LEU A 44 0.12 4.53 2.22
N SER A 45 0.81 5.17 3.15
CA SER A 45 1.15 6.59 3.07
C SER A 45 2.55 6.81 3.63
N PHE A 46 3.29 7.70 2.98
CA PHE A 46 4.66 8.05 3.37
C PHE A 46 4.72 9.50 3.81
N ARG A 47 5.61 9.81 4.75
CA ARG A 47 5.87 11.18 5.18
C ARG A 47 7.01 11.78 4.36
N LYS A 48 7.03 13.11 4.24
CA LYS A 48 8.19 13.82 3.71
C LYS A 48 9.40 13.52 4.59
N GLY A 49 10.53 13.19 3.98
CA GLY A 49 11.76 12.77 4.66
C GLY A 49 11.90 11.25 4.85
N GLU A 50 10.83 10.47 4.62
CA GLU A 50 10.88 9.02 4.81
C GLU A 50 11.74 8.31 3.74
N ILE A 51 12.50 7.30 4.15
CA ILE A 51 13.36 6.51 3.26
C ILE A 51 12.54 5.37 2.65
N VAL A 52 12.55 5.31 1.33
CA VAL A 52 11.80 4.35 0.52
C VAL A 52 12.67 3.73 -0.55
N ALA A 53 12.34 2.51 -0.96
CA ALA A 53 12.88 1.84 -2.13
C ALA A 53 11.87 1.93 -3.29
N VAL A 54 12.36 2.16 -4.51
CA VAL A 54 11.50 2.28 -5.71
C VAL A 54 11.59 1.01 -6.55
N ARG A 55 10.46 0.37 -6.88
CA ARG A 55 10.42 -0.83 -7.71
C ARG A 55 10.91 -0.54 -9.13
N ARG A 56 11.76 -1.42 -9.68
CA ARG A 56 12.27 -1.36 -11.06
C ARG A 56 11.49 -2.29 -11.98
N ASN A 57 11.40 -1.90 -13.25
CA ASN A 57 10.97 -2.78 -14.30
C ASN A 57 12.14 -3.69 -14.72
N PRO A 58 11.90 -5.00 -14.93
CA PRO A 58 12.94 -5.91 -15.40
C PRO A 58 13.41 -5.50 -16.80
N LYS A 59 14.71 -5.58 -17.05
CA LYS A 59 15.30 -5.26 -18.35
C LYS A 59 15.65 -6.54 -19.10
N ALA A 60 15.23 -6.63 -20.36
CA ALA A 60 15.60 -7.74 -21.24
C ALA A 60 17.02 -7.51 -21.79
N THR A 61 18.04 -7.88 -21.03
CA THR A 61 19.47 -7.76 -21.40
C THR A 61 20.01 -9.06 -22.02
N GLY A 62 19.20 -10.11 -22.14
CA GLY A 62 19.60 -11.46 -22.55
C GLY A 62 19.91 -12.40 -21.38
N GLU A 63 20.19 -11.83 -20.21
CA GLU A 63 20.32 -12.55 -18.94
C GLU A 63 18.96 -12.77 -18.25
N SER A 64 18.90 -13.73 -17.33
CA SER A 64 17.68 -14.04 -16.56
C SER A 64 17.24 -12.84 -15.71
N THR A 65 15.99 -12.42 -15.87
CA THR A 65 15.40 -11.32 -15.08
C THR A 65 15.22 -11.67 -13.60
N LYS A 66 15.32 -12.95 -13.23
CA LYS A 66 15.14 -13.43 -11.85
C LYS A 66 16.26 -12.96 -10.91
N THR A 67 17.48 -12.82 -11.43
CA THR A 67 18.65 -12.38 -10.66
C THR A 67 18.78 -10.86 -10.58
N GLN A 68 18.00 -10.11 -11.37
CA GLN A 68 18.05 -8.66 -11.39
C GLN A 68 17.47 -8.05 -10.09
N PRO A 69 18.08 -6.98 -9.56
CA PRO A 69 17.55 -6.30 -8.38
C PRO A 69 16.18 -5.68 -8.67
N ARG A 70 15.16 -6.10 -7.90
CA ARG A 70 13.76 -5.68 -8.08
C ARG A 70 13.48 -4.25 -7.62
N TYR A 71 14.27 -3.73 -6.69
CA TYR A 71 14.11 -2.39 -6.14
C TYR A 71 15.39 -1.59 -6.32
N ARG A 72 15.23 -0.28 -6.49
CA ARG A 72 16.28 0.74 -6.55
C ARG A 72 16.40 1.38 -5.17
N GLY A 73 17.63 1.44 -4.68
CA GLY A 73 18.27 2.36 -3.72
C GLY A 73 17.45 2.99 -2.58
N PRO A 74 18.13 3.43 -1.51
CA PRO A 74 17.49 4.28 -0.52
C PRO A 74 17.22 5.64 -1.16
N MET A 75 15.95 5.97 -1.30
CA MET A 75 15.50 7.25 -1.83
C MET A 75 14.66 7.94 -0.75
N VAL A 76 14.74 9.26 -0.65
CA VAL A 76 14.00 10.05 0.34
C VAL A 76 12.80 10.72 -0.31
N VAL A 77 11.64 10.64 0.33
CA VAL A 77 10.43 11.35 -0.10
C VAL A 77 10.64 12.86 0.10
N THR A 78 10.70 13.63 -0.98
CA THR A 78 10.87 15.09 -0.93
C THR A 78 9.55 15.85 -0.90
N GLU A 79 8.53 15.31 -1.56
CA GLU A 79 7.23 15.96 -1.75
C GLU A 79 6.12 14.91 -1.84
N ILE A 80 4.97 15.23 -1.23
CA ILE A 80 3.76 14.42 -1.32
C ILE A 80 2.84 15.12 -2.31
N LEU A 81 2.54 14.45 -3.43
CA LEU A 81 1.64 14.96 -4.46
C LEU A 81 0.21 14.43 -4.21
N PRO A 82 -0.81 15.06 -4.83
CA PRO A 82 -2.15 14.49 -4.86
C PRO A 82 -2.17 13.08 -5.45
N SER A 83 -3.21 12.30 -5.14
CA SER A 83 -3.45 10.97 -5.71
C SER A 83 -2.32 9.96 -5.44
N ASP A 84 -1.87 9.88 -4.19
CA ASP A 84 -0.93 8.85 -3.69
C ASP A 84 0.37 8.76 -4.51
N THR A 85 0.77 9.89 -5.08
CA THR A 85 1.99 10.04 -5.86
C THR A 85 3.02 10.81 -5.03
N TYR A 86 4.28 10.41 -5.12
CA TYR A 86 5.35 10.98 -4.32
C TYR A 86 6.51 11.39 -5.22
N ARG A 87 7.12 12.52 -4.89
CA ARG A 87 8.38 12.96 -5.49
C ARG A 87 9.51 12.55 -4.56
N ILE A 88 10.51 11.89 -5.12
CA ILE A 88 11.52 11.18 -4.34
C ILE A 88 12.90 11.46 -4.93
N SER A 89 13.89 11.76 -4.10
CA SER A 89 15.28 11.99 -4.53
C SER A 89 16.21 10.92 -3.97
N GLN A 90 17.35 10.70 -4.63
CA GLN A 90 18.42 9.88 -4.05
C GLN A 90 19.05 10.65 -2.88
N LEU A 91 19.39 9.94 -1.80
CA LEU A 91 19.99 10.53 -0.60
C LEU A 91 21.39 11.08 -0.90
N GLU A 92 22.23 10.25 -1.53
CA GLU A 92 23.49 10.68 -2.11
C GLU A 92 23.40 10.54 -3.63
N PRO A 93 23.24 11.65 -4.36
CA PRO A 93 23.25 11.58 -5.80
C PRO A 93 24.70 11.35 -6.24
N SER A 94 24.97 10.21 -6.88
CA SER A 94 26.29 9.91 -7.46
C SER A 94 26.70 10.88 -8.58
N ASN A 95 25.78 11.73 -9.01
CA ASN A 95 25.98 12.79 -9.99
C ASN A 95 25.53 14.10 -9.31
N ASP A 96 26.24 15.21 -9.54
CA ASP A 96 26.02 16.51 -8.86
C ASP A 96 24.57 17.04 -8.88
N ARG A 97 23.70 16.47 -9.72
CA ARG A 97 22.27 16.79 -9.74
C ARG A 97 21.41 15.58 -9.34
N PRO A 98 20.79 15.60 -8.15
CA PRO A 98 19.74 14.64 -7.83
C PRO A 98 18.55 14.86 -8.76
N TYR A 99 18.25 13.89 -9.63
CA TYR A 99 17.00 13.90 -10.39
C TYR A 99 15.87 13.38 -9.51
N PRO A 100 14.87 14.21 -9.17
CA PRO A 100 13.70 13.73 -8.47
C PRO A 100 12.91 12.81 -9.39
N THR A 101 12.55 11.63 -8.88
CA THR A 101 11.67 10.68 -9.56
C THR A 101 10.28 10.81 -8.96
N ILE A 102 9.26 10.80 -9.82
CA ILE A 102 7.86 10.77 -9.41
C ILE A 102 7.39 9.31 -9.49
N ALA A 103 6.84 8.79 -8.40
CA ALA A 103 6.38 7.41 -8.31
C ALA A 103 5.07 7.30 -7.52
N HIS A 104 4.22 6.38 -7.93
CA HIS A 104 2.98 6.06 -7.22
C HIS A 104 3.27 5.15 -6.02
N VAL A 105 2.46 5.24 -4.96
CA VAL A 105 2.61 4.47 -3.71
C VAL A 105 2.79 2.97 -3.94
N SER A 106 2.17 2.40 -4.97
CA SER A 106 2.25 0.97 -5.31
C SER A 106 3.64 0.52 -5.80
N GLN A 107 4.48 1.47 -6.23
CA GLN A 107 5.86 1.20 -6.64
C GLN A 107 6.84 1.40 -5.49
N LEU A 108 6.39 1.97 -4.38
CA LEU A 108 7.20 2.31 -3.23
C LEU A 108 7.12 1.23 -2.18
N LYS A 109 8.24 1.04 -1.49
CA LYS A 109 8.32 0.18 -0.33
C LYS A 109 9.11 0.90 0.74
N ALA A 110 8.61 0.92 1.98
CA ALA A 110 9.36 1.45 3.11
C ALA A 110 10.73 0.77 3.19
N TRP A 111 11.78 1.56 3.38
CA TRP A 111 13.12 1.04 3.59
C TRP A 111 13.23 0.51 5.02
N LYS A 112 13.07 -0.80 5.21
CA LYS A 112 13.33 -1.44 6.50
C LYS A 112 14.84 -1.70 6.62
N CYS A 113 15.53 -1.02 7.54
CA CYS A 113 16.76 -1.60 8.12
C CYS A 113 16.30 -2.94 8.73
N TRP A 114 16.89 -4.06 8.32
CA TRP A 114 16.66 -5.32 9.03
C TRP A 114 17.25 -5.13 10.42
N ASN A 115 16.42 -4.79 11.40
CA ASN A 115 16.74 -5.07 12.79
C ASN A 115 16.61 -6.59 12.92
N GLU A 116 17.56 -7.24 13.58
CA GLU A 116 17.72 -8.70 13.61
C GLU A 116 16.60 -9.45 14.37
N ASP A 117 15.41 -8.87 14.57
CA ASP A 117 14.38 -9.39 15.49
C ASP A 117 13.01 -9.69 14.86
N ASP A 118 12.84 -9.65 13.53
CA ASP A 118 11.61 -10.18 12.89
C ASP A 118 11.70 -11.72 12.76
N GLU A 119 11.94 -12.40 13.89
CA GLU A 119 11.84 -13.85 14.03
C GLU A 119 10.40 -14.22 14.43
N ASN A 120 9.72 -14.89 13.50
CA ASN A 120 8.61 -15.81 13.74
C ASN A 120 7.31 -15.26 14.39
N SER A 121 6.34 -14.89 13.55
CA SER A 121 4.94 -15.23 13.88
C SER A 121 4.17 -15.70 12.65
N SER A 122 4.65 -16.77 12.01
CA SER A 122 3.72 -17.65 11.31
C SER A 122 3.35 -18.77 12.26
N THR A 123 2.27 -18.57 13.03
CA THR A 123 1.53 -19.69 13.63
C THR A 123 0.99 -20.53 12.47
N ASN A 124 1.74 -21.54 12.07
CA ASN A 124 1.22 -22.65 11.29
C ASN A 124 1.49 -23.91 12.12
N SER A 125 0.45 -24.39 12.78
CA SER A 125 0.37 -25.75 13.31
C SER A 125 0.39 -26.73 12.12
N ASP A 126 1.44 -27.53 11.99
CA ASP A 126 1.40 -28.99 11.79
C ASP A 126 2.82 -29.54 11.53
N ASP A 127 3.04 -30.76 12.02
CA ASP A 127 4.30 -31.47 12.28
C ASP A 127 5.34 -31.61 11.13
N GLU A 128 6.62 -31.50 11.54
CA GLU A 128 7.96 -31.94 11.03
C GLU A 128 8.08 -32.92 9.81
N PRO A 129 9.24 -32.99 9.08
CA PRO A 129 10.58 -32.78 9.63
C PRO A 129 11.59 -31.87 8.92
N GLU A 130 12.50 -31.38 9.76
CA GLU A 130 13.74 -30.65 9.51
C GLU A 130 14.49 -31.03 8.22
N MET A 131 14.66 -30.05 7.34
CA MET A 131 15.82 -30.01 6.43
C MET A 131 16.61 -28.74 6.71
N GLN A 132 17.78 -28.92 7.34
CA GLN A 132 18.75 -27.87 7.59
C GLN A 132 19.15 -27.21 6.26
N ARG A 133 18.69 -25.97 6.07
CA ARG A 133 19.14 -25.12 4.96
C ARG A 133 20.47 -24.47 5.34
N PRO A 134 21.50 -24.49 4.49
CA PRO A 134 22.76 -23.83 4.76
C PRO A 134 22.54 -22.32 4.95
N LYS A 135 23.03 -21.78 6.08
CA LYS A 135 23.06 -20.35 6.37
C LYS A 135 23.86 -19.66 5.26
N ARG A 136 23.16 -18.95 4.36
CA ARG A 136 23.81 -18.08 3.38
C ARG A 136 24.16 -16.78 4.10
N THR A 137 25.42 -16.65 4.49
CA THR A 137 25.98 -15.36 4.92
C THR A 137 26.06 -14.47 3.68
N VAL A 138 24.97 -13.77 3.39
CA VAL A 138 24.98 -12.70 2.39
C VAL A 138 25.73 -11.55 3.04
N GLY A 139 26.99 -11.37 2.66
CA GLY A 139 27.82 -10.27 3.14
C GLY A 139 27.09 -8.94 2.98
N LYS A 140 26.87 -8.26 4.11
CA LYS A 140 26.35 -6.90 4.16
C LYS A 140 27.33 -5.99 3.39
N PRO A 141 26.91 -5.23 2.36
CA PRO A 141 27.74 -4.13 1.87
C PRO A 141 27.80 -3.05 2.96
N VAL A 142 29.01 -2.76 3.44
CA VAL A 142 29.38 -1.96 4.63
C VAL A 142 28.94 -0.48 4.55
N LEU A 143 28.31 -0.04 3.46
CA LEU A 143 27.98 1.37 3.24
C LEU A 143 26.77 1.91 4.00
N MET A 144 26.11 1.12 4.85
CA MET A 144 24.85 1.52 5.49
C MET A 144 24.74 1.27 7.00
N GLU A 145 25.84 1.02 7.70
CA GLU A 145 25.79 0.91 9.19
C GLU A 145 25.75 2.27 9.90
N HIS A 146 26.06 3.38 9.21
CA HIS A 146 26.12 4.70 9.83
C HIS A 146 24.79 5.47 9.86
N LEU A 147 23.76 5.03 9.12
CA LEU A 147 22.49 5.77 9.03
C LEU A 147 21.38 5.23 9.93
N CYS A 148 21.47 3.99 10.44
CA CYS A 148 20.50 3.45 11.40
C CYS A 148 20.93 3.74 12.87
N ARG A 149 21.84 4.71 13.12
CA ARG A 149 22.38 5.03 14.47
C ARG A 149 22.15 6.49 14.92
N ALA A 150 21.07 7.11 14.44
CA ALA A 150 20.62 8.41 14.93
C ALA A 150 19.18 8.29 15.44
N ASP A 151 19.03 7.60 16.57
CA ASP A 151 17.89 7.78 17.43
C ASP A 151 18.06 9.10 18.20
N GLY A 152 17.00 9.91 18.21
CA GLY A 152 16.73 10.83 19.31
C GLY A 152 17.33 12.23 19.21
N THR A 153 16.41 13.21 19.29
CA THR A 153 16.63 14.62 19.66
C THR A 153 17.44 15.51 18.71
N PHE A 154 16.75 16.31 17.90
CA PHE A 154 16.49 17.74 18.14
C PHE A 154 15.41 18.27 17.18
#